data_AF-A0A661CL44-F1
#
_entry.id   AF-A0A661CL44-F1
#
_cell.length_a   1.000
_cell.length_b   1.000
_cell.length_c   1.000
_cell.angle_alpha   90.00
_cell.angle_beta   90.00
_cell.angle_gamma   90.00
#
_symmetry.space_group_name_H-M   'P 1'
#
loop_
_entity.id
_entity.type
_entity.pdbx_description
1 polymer ?
#
loop_
_entity_poly.entity_id
_entity_poly.type
_entity_poly.pdbx_seq_one_letter_code
_entity_poly.pdbx_strand_id
1 'polypeptide(L)'
;MGKRYFRISVYGGGGEIVVGQATKDLVENFQGEYAEDVIEAIEKEWHDTDDIEHVYGPSPDASFSVVEIDAAGEEINEAEDFNLGSGLYSREAGLFAETIPDFVEAKDQDKWVPVMSMFSIEKGQWFEAIVETDGEDFDADLVHPGYNEFNFGQLVEQLWYDRTLLELDFDNASADNKAMEVSLGYMNLEYHEKYENYQDGSEIIEEAYEYI
;
A
#
# COMPACT_ATOMS: atom_id res chain seq x y z
N MET A 1 27.76 21.12 -3.52
CA MET A 1 28.74 20.21 -4.15
C MET A 1 28.23 19.93 -5.57
N GLY A 2 28.65 18.87 -6.27
CA GLY A 2 27.89 18.36 -7.43
C GLY A 2 26.70 17.53 -6.95
N LYS A 3 25.73 17.25 -7.84
CA LYS A 3 24.61 16.34 -7.55
C LYS A 3 25.11 14.94 -7.24
N ARG A 4 24.40 14.24 -6.36
CA ARG A 4 24.59 12.82 -6.05
C ARG A 4 23.26 12.09 -6.13
N TYR A 5 23.32 10.81 -6.45
CA TYR A 5 22.15 9.98 -6.72
C TYR A 5 22.21 8.73 -5.87
N PHE A 6 21.09 8.38 -5.25
CA PHE A 6 20.97 7.19 -4.42
C PHE A 6 19.76 6.39 -4.87
N ARG A 7 19.96 5.10 -5.08
CA ARG A 7 18.87 4.17 -5.38
C ARG A 7 18.46 3.47 -4.11
N ILE A 8 17.19 3.60 -3.76
CA ILE A 8 16.53 2.76 -2.77
C ILE A 8 16.00 1.52 -3.48
N SER A 9 16.25 0.34 -2.91
CA SER A 9 15.74 -0.94 -3.39
C SER A 9 15.06 -1.67 -2.24
N VAL A 10 13.92 -2.30 -2.52
CA VAL A 10 13.10 -2.97 -1.51
C VAL A 10 12.91 -4.45 -1.82
N TYR A 11 13.23 -5.31 -0.85
CA TYR A 11 13.05 -6.75 -0.94
C TYR A 11 12.37 -7.30 0.30
N GLY A 12 11.38 -8.15 0.15
CA GLY A 12 10.69 -8.72 1.31
C GLY A 12 9.29 -9.20 1.02
N GLY A 13 8.50 -9.32 2.08
CA GLY A 13 7.07 -9.58 2.00
C GLY A 13 6.29 -8.36 1.52
N GLY A 14 5.03 -8.58 1.18
CA GLY A 14 4.09 -7.57 0.72
C GLY A 14 2.96 -8.23 -0.03
N GLY A 15 2.34 -7.51 -0.95
CA GLY A 15 1.37 -8.11 -1.85
C GLY A 15 0.63 -7.15 -2.74
N GLU A 16 -0.43 -7.70 -3.32
CA GLU A 16 -1.45 -6.96 -4.07
C GLU A 16 -2.79 -7.10 -3.34
N ILE A 17 -3.35 -5.98 -2.93
CA ILE A 17 -4.67 -5.91 -2.31
C ILE A 17 -5.63 -5.23 -3.28
N VAL A 18 -6.76 -5.89 -3.50
CA VAL A 18 -7.91 -5.27 -4.19
C VAL A 18 -9.12 -5.31 -3.28
N VAL A 19 -9.89 -4.23 -3.30
CA VAL A 19 -11.18 -4.11 -2.63
C VAL A 19 -12.19 -3.65 -3.65
N GLY A 20 -13.33 -4.33 -3.68
CA GLY A 20 -14.37 -4.02 -4.63
C GLY A 20 -15.76 -4.35 -4.13
N GLN A 21 -16.76 -3.83 -4.84
CA GLN A 21 -18.15 -4.06 -4.51
C GLN A 21 -18.52 -5.52 -4.75
N ALA A 22 -19.12 -6.15 -3.73
CA ALA A 22 -19.62 -7.52 -3.77
C ALA A 22 -21.14 -7.56 -3.90
N THR A 23 -21.69 -8.75 -4.12
CA THR A 23 -23.13 -8.96 -3.93
C THR A 23 -23.42 -9.33 -2.49
N LYS A 24 -24.63 -9.00 -2.00
CA LYS A 24 -25.08 -9.43 -0.68
C LYS A 24 -25.09 -10.96 -0.56
N ASP A 25 -25.51 -11.65 -1.62
CA ASP A 25 -25.52 -13.12 -1.67
C ASP A 25 -24.12 -13.71 -1.53
N LEU A 26 -23.09 -13.08 -2.11
CA LEU A 26 -21.70 -13.52 -1.93
C LEU A 26 -21.29 -13.42 -0.47
N VAL A 27 -21.52 -12.27 0.18
CA VAL A 27 -21.20 -12.08 1.59
C VAL A 27 -21.95 -13.08 2.47
N GLU A 28 -23.26 -13.25 2.28
CA GLU A 28 -24.08 -14.11 3.16
C GLU A 28 -23.77 -15.62 3.02
N ASN A 29 -23.28 -16.08 1.86
CA ASN A 29 -23.05 -17.50 1.61
C ASN A 29 -21.58 -17.93 1.68
N PHE A 30 -20.63 -16.99 1.57
CA PHE A 30 -19.20 -17.29 1.47
C PHE A 30 -18.33 -16.59 2.53
N GLN A 31 -18.94 -15.82 3.45
CA GLN A 31 -18.18 -15.22 4.54
C GLN A 31 -17.51 -16.28 5.42
N GLY A 32 -16.17 -16.18 5.55
CA GLY A 32 -15.35 -17.11 6.30
C GLY A 32 -14.94 -18.37 5.54
N GLU A 33 -15.35 -18.53 4.28
CA GLU A 33 -14.88 -19.60 3.40
C GLU A 33 -13.46 -19.30 2.88
N TYR A 34 -12.83 -20.31 2.29
CA TYR A 34 -11.48 -20.18 1.75
C TYR A 34 -11.45 -19.34 0.47
N ALA A 35 -10.33 -18.66 0.21
CA ALA A 35 -10.15 -17.82 -0.98
C ALA A 35 -10.46 -18.57 -2.28
N GLU A 36 -10.08 -19.84 -2.39
CA GLU A 36 -10.38 -20.67 -3.57
C GLU A 36 -11.88 -20.79 -3.84
N ASP A 37 -12.70 -21.03 -2.80
CA ASP A 37 -14.14 -21.16 -2.93
C ASP A 37 -14.80 -19.82 -3.30
N VAL A 38 -14.29 -18.70 -2.76
CA VAL A 38 -14.79 -17.36 -3.11
C VAL A 38 -14.40 -16.98 -4.54
N ILE A 39 -13.18 -17.30 -4.97
CA ILE A 39 -12.70 -17.07 -6.35
C ILE A 39 -13.56 -17.86 -7.35
N GLU A 40 -13.89 -19.11 -7.05
CA GLU A 40 -14.77 -19.90 -7.91
C GLU A 40 -16.21 -19.35 -7.97
N ALA A 41 -16.64 -18.66 -6.91
CA ALA A 41 -17.98 -18.08 -6.83
C ALA A 41 -18.12 -16.73 -7.57
N ILE A 42 -17.02 -16.02 -7.82
CA ILE A 42 -17.04 -14.75 -8.56
C ILE A 42 -16.94 -15.01 -10.08
N GLU A 43 -17.69 -14.24 -10.87
CA GLU A 43 -17.73 -14.38 -12.34
C GLU A 43 -16.64 -13.55 -13.06
N LYS A 44 -15.57 -13.15 -12.34
CA LYS A 44 -14.46 -12.33 -12.85
C LYS A 44 -13.14 -12.73 -12.18
N GLU A 45 -12.03 -12.28 -12.76
CA GLU A 45 -10.72 -12.42 -12.11
C GLU A 45 -10.70 -11.64 -10.80
N TRP A 46 -9.98 -12.15 -9.80
CA TRP A 46 -9.97 -11.54 -8.47
C TRP A 46 -9.43 -10.10 -8.50
N HIS A 47 -8.38 -9.84 -9.27
CA HIS A 47 -7.72 -8.53 -9.41
C HIS A 47 -8.59 -7.52 -10.18
N ASP A 48 -9.63 -7.95 -10.90
CA ASP A 48 -10.63 -7.06 -11.49
C ASP A 48 -11.72 -6.66 -10.45
N THR A 49 -11.52 -6.97 -9.17
CA THR A 49 -12.39 -6.57 -8.05
C THR A 49 -11.79 -5.42 -7.27
N ASP A 50 -11.56 -4.32 -7.98
CA ASP A 50 -10.73 -3.21 -7.55
C ASP A 50 -11.42 -1.84 -7.71
N ASP A 51 -12.75 -1.82 -7.83
CA ASP A 51 -13.53 -0.59 -8.03
C ASP A 51 -13.54 0.34 -6.79
N ILE A 52 -13.06 -0.14 -5.65
CA ILE A 52 -12.92 0.64 -4.42
C ILE A 52 -11.44 0.95 -4.17
N GLU A 53 -10.58 -0.05 -4.04
CA GLU A 53 -9.16 0.14 -3.72
C GLU A 53 -8.30 -0.89 -4.46
N HIS A 54 -7.09 -0.48 -4.86
CA HIS A 54 -6.10 -1.33 -5.51
C HIS A 54 -4.71 -0.85 -5.09
N VAL A 55 -3.98 -1.65 -4.34
CA VAL A 55 -2.60 -1.33 -3.93
C VAL A 55 -1.68 -2.52 -4.15
N TYR A 56 -0.52 -2.25 -4.74
CA TYR A 56 0.58 -3.19 -4.89
C TYR A 56 1.82 -2.62 -4.21
N GLY A 57 2.40 -3.37 -3.27
CA GLY A 57 3.55 -2.85 -2.54
C GLY A 57 4.12 -3.78 -1.47
N PRO A 58 5.29 -3.40 -0.92
CA PRO A 58 5.93 -4.13 0.17
C PRO A 58 5.16 -3.94 1.48
N SER A 59 5.27 -4.94 2.35
CA SER A 59 4.85 -4.78 3.74
C SER A 59 5.84 -3.85 4.48
N PRO A 60 5.42 -3.17 5.57
CA PRO A 60 6.30 -2.27 6.34
C PRO A 60 7.53 -2.95 6.94
N ASP A 61 7.52 -4.29 7.08
CA ASP A 61 8.64 -5.10 7.57
C ASP A 61 9.55 -5.62 6.45
N ALA A 62 9.34 -5.21 5.20
CA ALA A 62 10.28 -5.46 4.11
C ALA A 62 11.64 -4.80 4.38
N SER A 63 12.69 -5.32 3.74
CA SER A 63 14.04 -4.78 3.87
C SER A 63 14.26 -3.68 2.84
N PHE A 64 14.70 -2.52 3.33
CA PHE A 64 15.06 -1.36 2.52
C PHE A 64 16.57 -1.21 2.52
N SER A 65 17.13 -1.03 1.32
CA SER A 65 18.56 -0.81 1.12
C SER A 65 18.78 0.39 0.22
N VAL A 66 19.91 1.06 0.38
CA VAL A 66 20.31 2.20 -0.43
C VAL A 66 21.71 1.98 -0.99
N VAL A 67 21.93 2.40 -2.24
CA VAL A 67 23.25 2.42 -2.87
C VAL A 67 23.45 3.73 -3.61
N GLU A 68 24.65 4.31 -3.52
CA GLU A 68 25.01 5.47 -4.33
C GLU A 68 25.27 5.02 -5.78
N ILE A 69 24.66 5.73 -6.73
CA ILE A 69 24.81 5.50 -8.16
C ILE A 69 25.39 6.73 -8.85
N ASP A 70 26.05 6.52 -9.99
CA ASP A 70 26.43 7.63 -10.86
C ASP A 70 25.25 8.13 -11.73
N ALA A 71 25.48 9.17 -12.52
CA ALA A 71 24.45 9.74 -13.40
C ALA A 71 24.02 8.80 -14.55
N ALA A 72 24.70 7.68 -14.76
CA ALA A 72 24.29 6.63 -15.69
C ALA A 72 23.50 5.50 -15.00
N GLY A 73 23.36 5.55 -13.68
CA GLY A 73 22.67 4.54 -12.87
C GLY A 73 23.58 3.41 -12.39
N GLU A 74 24.90 3.52 -12.57
CA GLU A 74 25.84 2.48 -12.16
C GLU A 74 26.19 2.63 -10.68
N GLU A 75 26.16 1.52 -9.93
CA GLU A 75 26.55 1.50 -8.52
C GLU A 75 28.02 1.88 -8.36
N ILE A 76 28.29 2.86 -7.49
CA ILE A 76 29.66 3.33 -7.21
C ILE A 76 30.11 3.05 -5.76
N ASN A 77 29.21 2.52 -4.93
CA ASN A 77 29.46 2.11 -3.55
C ASN A 77 28.77 0.77 -3.24
N GLU A 78 29.02 0.22 -2.05
CA GLU A 78 28.30 -0.95 -1.55
C GLU A 78 26.90 -0.52 -1.07
N ALA A 79 25.90 -1.39 -1.26
CA ALA A 79 24.56 -1.17 -0.73
C ALA A 79 24.53 -1.32 0.79
N GLU A 80 23.74 -0.50 1.45
CA GLU A 80 23.56 -0.50 2.90
C GLU A 80 22.08 -0.61 3.26
N ASP A 81 21.76 -1.48 4.21
CA ASP A 81 20.41 -1.60 4.76
C ASP A 81 20.10 -0.41 5.67
N PHE A 82 18.86 0.09 5.62
CA PHE A 82 18.39 1.14 6.51
C PHE A 82 16.98 0.86 7.01
N ASN A 83 16.59 1.53 8.10
CA ASN A 83 15.21 1.51 8.57
C ASN A 83 14.50 2.74 8.05
N LEU A 84 13.24 2.57 7.63
CA LEU A 84 12.37 3.69 7.32
C LEU A 84 12.24 4.63 8.52
N GLY A 85 12.13 5.92 8.24
CA GLY A 85 11.73 6.92 9.22
C GLY A 85 10.25 6.75 9.63
N SER A 86 9.75 7.71 10.41
CA SER A 86 8.36 7.72 10.85
C SER A 86 7.40 7.68 9.67
N GLY A 87 6.33 6.89 9.78
CA GLY A 87 5.23 6.89 8.80
C GLY A 87 4.57 8.27 8.74
N LEU A 88 4.41 8.79 7.53
CA LEU A 88 3.85 10.12 7.30
C LEU A 88 2.33 10.10 7.49
N TYR A 89 1.68 9.03 7.03
CA TYR A 89 0.27 8.79 7.28
C TYR A 89 -0.02 7.29 7.21
N SER A 90 -1.23 6.94 7.65
CA SER A 90 -1.82 5.61 7.45
C SER A 90 -3.24 5.79 6.96
N ARG A 91 -3.54 5.27 5.77
CA ARG A 91 -4.80 5.52 5.05
C ARG A 91 -5.75 4.34 5.22
N GLU A 92 -6.86 4.55 5.90
CA GLU A 92 -7.91 3.56 6.16
C GLU A 92 -8.80 3.36 4.92
N ALA A 93 -8.28 2.72 3.87
CA ALA A 93 -8.97 2.63 2.59
C ALA A 93 -9.45 1.22 2.19
N GLY A 94 -8.85 0.18 2.77
CA GLY A 94 -9.30 -1.20 2.59
C GLY A 94 -9.98 -1.80 3.82
N LEU A 95 -10.33 -0.98 4.81
CA LEU A 95 -10.95 -1.43 6.06
C LEU A 95 -12.48 -1.48 5.97
N PHE A 96 -13.05 -2.61 6.38
CA PHE A 96 -14.49 -2.79 6.49
C PHE A 96 -14.87 -3.75 7.62
N ALA A 97 -16.15 -3.74 7.99
CA ALA A 97 -16.67 -4.58 9.06
C ALA A 97 -17.24 -5.89 8.50
N GLU A 98 -17.08 -7.01 9.20
CA GLU A 98 -17.69 -8.29 8.81
C GLU A 98 -19.23 -8.20 8.70
N THR A 99 -19.85 -7.40 9.58
CA THR A 99 -21.29 -7.12 9.59
C THR A 99 -21.53 -5.63 9.78
N ILE A 100 -22.70 -5.14 9.37
CA ILE A 100 -23.10 -3.76 9.66
C ILE A 100 -23.15 -3.60 11.20
N PRO A 101 -22.39 -2.67 11.79
CA PRO A 101 -22.32 -2.57 13.25
C PRO A 101 -23.68 -2.24 13.89
N ASP A 102 -23.98 -2.88 15.02
CA ASP A 102 -25.28 -2.75 15.73
C ASP A 102 -25.63 -1.31 16.16
N PHE A 103 -24.62 -0.44 16.28
CA PHE A 103 -24.83 0.97 16.63
C PHE A 103 -25.25 1.85 15.44
N VAL A 104 -25.20 1.33 14.21
CA VAL A 104 -25.62 2.05 13.01
C VAL A 104 -27.15 2.15 13.02
N GLU A 105 -27.66 3.39 12.99
CA GLU A 105 -29.11 3.62 12.93
C GLU A 105 -29.70 3.05 11.62
N ALA A 106 -30.94 2.57 11.68
CA ALA A 106 -31.62 1.96 10.53
C ALA A 106 -31.66 2.86 9.27
N LYS A 107 -31.63 4.19 9.46
CA LYS A 107 -31.64 5.19 8.37
C LYS A 107 -30.31 5.31 7.64
N ASP A 108 -29.23 4.78 8.20
CA ASP A 108 -27.86 4.86 7.69
C ASP A 108 -27.33 3.47 7.26
N GLN A 109 -28.12 2.40 7.41
CA GLN A 109 -27.71 1.04 7.01
C GLN A 109 -27.53 0.89 5.50
N ASP A 110 -28.21 1.69 4.69
CA ASP A 110 -28.11 1.69 3.23
C ASP A 110 -26.80 2.29 2.71
N LYS A 111 -26.06 3.00 3.57
CA LYS A 111 -24.70 3.51 3.27
C LYS A 111 -23.64 2.41 3.34
N TRP A 112 -23.95 1.30 3.99
CA TRP A 112 -23.05 0.16 4.14
C TRP A 112 -23.28 -0.82 3.00
N VAL A 113 -22.34 -0.88 2.08
CA VAL A 113 -22.42 -1.74 0.90
C VAL A 113 -21.63 -3.02 1.12
N PRO A 114 -22.09 -4.17 0.59
CA PRO A 114 -21.31 -5.40 0.60
C PRO A 114 -20.01 -5.21 -0.20
N VAL A 115 -18.90 -5.63 0.38
CA VAL A 115 -17.57 -5.56 -0.23
C VAL A 115 -16.83 -6.88 -0.08
N MET A 116 -15.87 -7.09 -0.97
CA MET A 116 -14.89 -8.16 -0.93
C MET A 116 -13.50 -7.55 -0.98
N SER A 117 -12.59 -8.11 -0.20
CA SER A 117 -11.17 -7.82 -0.25
C SER A 117 -10.40 -9.10 -0.52
N MET A 118 -9.47 -9.03 -1.47
CA MET A 118 -8.61 -10.13 -1.91
C MET A 118 -7.16 -9.70 -1.76
N PHE A 119 -6.35 -10.50 -1.08
CA PHE A 119 -4.94 -10.18 -0.85
C PHE A 119 -4.03 -11.30 -1.38
N SER A 120 -3.31 -11.01 -2.47
CA SER A 120 -2.19 -11.82 -2.94
C SER A 120 -1.01 -11.55 -2.04
N ILE A 121 -0.67 -12.50 -1.17
CA ILE A 121 0.52 -12.39 -0.31
C ILE A 121 1.72 -12.81 -1.15
N GLU A 122 2.71 -11.92 -1.27
CA GLU A 122 3.86 -12.13 -2.14
C GLU A 122 5.18 -11.95 -1.41
N LYS A 123 6.25 -12.41 -2.07
CA LYS A 123 7.61 -12.12 -1.63
C LYS A 123 8.53 -11.99 -2.82
N GLY A 124 9.35 -10.95 -2.83
CA GLY A 124 10.43 -10.75 -3.80
C GLY A 124 10.94 -9.31 -3.80
N GLN A 125 11.37 -8.86 -4.97
CA GLN A 125 11.77 -7.48 -5.22
C GLN A 125 10.53 -6.63 -5.53
N TRP A 126 10.44 -5.46 -4.92
CA TRP A 126 9.37 -4.48 -5.15
C TRP A 126 9.87 -3.37 -6.07
N PHE A 127 9.58 -2.12 -5.71
CA PHE A 127 10.04 -0.96 -6.46
C PHE A 127 11.50 -0.60 -6.18
N GLU A 128 12.05 0.21 -7.07
CA GLU A 128 13.23 1.04 -6.85
C GLU A 128 12.80 2.52 -6.83
N ALA A 129 13.54 3.37 -6.10
CA ALA A 129 13.30 4.81 -6.10
C ALA A 129 14.63 5.56 -6.12
N ILE A 130 14.69 6.68 -6.85
CA ILE A 130 15.90 7.50 -6.94
C ILE A 130 15.76 8.76 -6.08
N VAL A 131 16.75 8.98 -5.22
CA VAL A 131 16.93 10.20 -4.44
C VAL A 131 18.07 11.02 -5.04
N GLU A 132 17.82 12.30 -5.28
CA GLU A 132 18.82 13.28 -5.72
C GLU A 132 19.16 14.25 -4.58
N THR A 133 20.45 14.44 -4.28
CA THR A 133 20.92 15.43 -3.30
C THR A 133 21.81 16.51 -3.93
N ASP A 134 22.03 17.63 -3.25
CA ASP A 134 22.93 18.73 -3.66
C ASP A 134 24.39 18.52 -3.21
N GLY A 135 24.74 17.22 -3.12
CA GLY A 135 26.04 16.69 -2.80
C GLY A 135 26.23 16.31 -1.33
N GLU A 136 25.15 16.40 -0.54
CA GLU A 136 25.01 15.75 0.76
C GLU A 136 24.99 14.22 0.62
N ASP A 137 25.33 13.50 1.68
CA ASP A 137 25.10 12.06 1.79
C ASP A 137 23.59 11.78 1.91
N PHE A 138 23.20 10.54 1.60
CA PHE A 138 21.85 10.06 1.87
C PHE A 138 21.59 10.05 3.39
N ASP A 139 20.41 10.52 3.78
CA ASP A 139 19.95 10.48 5.17
C ASP A 139 18.68 9.64 5.27
N ALA A 140 18.81 8.46 5.89
CA ALA A 140 17.70 7.53 6.07
C ALA A 140 16.57 8.12 6.93
N ASP A 141 16.87 9.07 7.82
CA ASP A 141 15.87 9.71 8.68
C ASP A 141 14.91 10.62 7.89
N LEU A 142 15.27 10.99 6.66
CA LEU A 142 14.43 11.77 5.74
C LEU A 142 13.51 10.91 4.88
N VAL A 143 13.61 9.58 4.98
CA VAL A 143 12.77 8.63 4.24
C VAL A 143 11.52 8.34 5.06
N HIS A 144 10.36 8.79 4.58
CA HIS A 144 9.08 8.59 5.26
C HIS A 144 8.13 7.79 4.38
N PRO A 145 7.58 6.66 4.86
CA PRO A 145 6.58 5.89 4.13
C PRO A 145 5.16 6.40 4.38
N GLY A 146 4.29 6.21 3.38
CA GLY A 146 2.83 6.31 3.51
C GLY A 146 2.23 4.92 3.40
N TYR A 147 1.27 4.62 4.26
CA TYR A 147 0.68 3.29 4.35
C TYR A 147 -0.77 3.26 3.87
N ASN A 148 -1.17 2.18 3.20
CA ASN A 148 -2.55 1.80 2.98
C ASN A 148 -2.92 0.68 3.95
N GLU A 149 -3.97 0.87 4.76
CA GLU A 149 -4.50 -0.13 5.69
C GLU A 149 -5.72 -0.87 5.14
N PHE A 150 -5.76 -2.18 5.43
CA PHE A 150 -6.82 -3.09 5.03
C PHE A 150 -6.96 -4.23 6.05
N ASN A 151 -8.02 -5.04 5.93
CA ASN A 151 -8.36 -6.06 6.94
C ASN A 151 -7.26 -7.10 7.24
N PHE A 152 -6.26 -7.25 6.36
CA PHE A 152 -5.14 -8.19 6.54
C PHE A 152 -3.84 -7.54 7.01
N GLY A 153 -3.77 -6.21 7.07
CA GLY A 153 -2.56 -5.49 7.44
C GLY A 153 -2.44 -4.16 6.72
N GLN A 154 -1.21 -3.82 6.33
CA GLN A 154 -0.92 -2.57 5.63
C GLN A 154 0.23 -2.77 4.65
N LEU A 155 0.26 -1.98 3.58
CA LEU A 155 1.34 -1.94 2.59
C LEU A 155 1.89 -0.52 2.48
N VAL A 156 3.16 -0.39 2.12
CA VAL A 156 3.74 0.88 1.70
C VAL A 156 3.20 1.21 0.32
N GLU A 157 2.43 2.30 0.21
CA GLU A 157 1.87 2.76 -1.07
C GLU A 157 2.66 3.92 -1.69
N GLN A 158 3.43 4.66 -0.87
CA GLN A 158 4.20 5.82 -1.28
C GLN A 158 5.43 5.99 -0.38
N LEU A 159 6.46 6.67 -0.91
CA LEU A 159 7.70 6.97 -0.18
C LEU A 159 8.09 8.43 -0.43
N TRP A 160 8.49 9.14 0.62
CA TRP A 160 8.98 10.51 0.54
C TRP A 160 10.41 10.59 0.98
N TYR A 161 11.16 11.51 0.37
CA TYR A 161 12.48 11.94 0.83
C TYR A 161 12.51 13.45 0.96
N ASP A 162 12.83 13.96 2.15
CA ASP A 162 12.95 15.41 2.41
C ASP A 162 11.75 16.21 1.85
N ARG A 163 10.53 15.80 2.23
CA ARG A 163 9.25 16.41 1.80
C ARG A 163 8.94 16.30 0.31
N THR A 164 9.71 15.52 -0.45
CA THR A 164 9.45 15.27 -1.86
C THR A 164 8.92 13.85 -2.03
N LEU A 165 7.78 13.70 -2.70
CA LEU A 165 7.26 12.39 -3.08
C LEU A 165 8.19 11.74 -4.12
N LEU A 166 8.62 10.50 -3.85
CA LEU A 166 9.46 9.73 -4.76
C LEU A 166 8.61 9.01 -5.81
N GLU A 167 9.14 8.96 -7.03
CA GLU A 167 8.63 8.07 -8.07
C GLU A 167 9.08 6.63 -7.76
N LEU A 168 8.11 5.71 -7.67
CA LEU A 168 8.35 4.29 -7.43
C LEU A 168 8.40 3.57 -8.78
N ASP A 169 9.57 3.05 -9.15
CA ASP A 169 9.78 2.30 -10.38
C ASP A 169 9.65 0.80 -10.13
N PHE A 170 8.67 0.16 -10.78
CA PHE A 170 8.39 -1.27 -10.67
C PHE A 170 8.94 -2.10 -11.85
N ASP A 171 9.74 -1.52 -12.75
CA ASP A 171 10.28 -2.24 -13.93
C ASP A 171 11.12 -3.47 -13.56
N ASN A 172 11.75 -3.45 -12.38
CA ASN A 172 12.54 -4.56 -11.83
C ASN A 172 11.81 -5.37 -10.74
N ALA A 173 10.51 -5.12 -10.53
CA ALA A 173 9.73 -5.86 -9.56
C ALA A 173 9.63 -7.34 -9.96
N SER A 174 9.78 -8.22 -8.97
CA SER A 174 9.78 -9.69 -9.15
C SER A 174 9.22 -10.41 -7.93
N ALA A 175 8.22 -9.81 -7.28
CA ALA A 175 7.48 -10.49 -6.23
C ALA A 175 6.62 -11.60 -6.83
N ASP A 176 6.61 -12.75 -6.15
CA ASP A 176 5.84 -13.91 -6.56
C ASP A 176 4.85 -14.29 -5.46
N ASN A 177 3.63 -14.68 -5.86
CA ASN A 177 2.59 -15.18 -4.96
C ASN A 177 3.08 -16.32 -4.04
N LYS A 178 2.58 -16.29 -2.80
CA LYS A 178 2.85 -17.25 -1.71
C LYS A 178 1.57 -17.78 -1.08
N ALA A 179 0.53 -16.95 -1.00
CA ALA A 179 -0.79 -17.31 -0.52
C ALA A 179 -1.84 -16.33 -1.06
N MET A 180 -3.11 -16.70 -0.91
CA MET A 180 -4.26 -15.83 -1.19
C MET A 180 -5.16 -15.80 0.04
N GLU A 181 -5.54 -14.60 0.47
CA GLU A 181 -6.53 -14.38 1.53
C GLU A 181 -7.74 -13.64 0.97
N VAL A 182 -8.91 -13.91 1.56
CA VAL A 182 -10.18 -13.26 1.20
C VAL A 182 -10.96 -12.84 2.43
N SER A 183 -11.62 -11.69 2.35
CA SER A 183 -12.52 -11.20 3.39
C SER A 183 -13.75 -10.59 2.75
N LEU A 184 -14.91 -10.87 3.35
CA LEU A 184 -16.23 -10.44 2.89
C LEU A 184 -16.94 -9.70 4.03
N GLY A 185 -17.56 -8.58 3.72
CA GLY A 185 -18.22 -7.76 4.73
C GLY A 185 -18.90 -6.53 4.16
N TYR A 186 -18.94 -5.46 4.94
CA TYR A 186 -19.67 -4.24 4.66
C TYR A 186 -18.81 -3.00 4.93
N MET A 187 -18.72 -2.13 3.93
CA MET A 187 -18.01 -0.86 4.01
C MET A 187 -19.00 0.31 3.89
N ASN A 188 -18.84 1.34 4.71
CA ASN A 188 -19.43 2.64 4.41
C ASN A 188 -18.49 3.41 3.50
N LEU A 189 -18.88 3.62 2.24
CA LEU A 189 -18.04 4.32 1.25
C LEU A 189 -17.77 5.79 1.59
N GLU A 190 -18.52 6.39 2.53
CA GLU A 190 -18.23 7.72 3.06
C GLU A 190 -16.96 7.75 3.93
N TYR A 191 -16.53 6.60 4.46
CA TYR A 191 -15.32 6.47 5.30
C TYR A 191 -14.09 6.04 4.50
N HIS A 192 -14.24 5.72 3.22
CA HIS A 192 -13.10 5.35 2.38
C HIS A 192 -12.23 6.59 2.11
N GLU A 193 -11.05 6.61 2.72
CA GLU A 193 -10.03 7.64 2.54
C GLU A 193 -9.40 7.59 1.14
N LYS A 194 -9.64 8.63 0.33
CA LYS A 194 -9.23 8.66 -1.08
C LYS A 194 -7.76 8.99 -1.25
N TYR A 195 -7.05 8.19 -2.05
CA TYR A 195 -5.65 8.38 -2.44
C TYR A 195 -5.31 9.81 -2.92
N GLU A 196 -6.23 10.46 -3.63
CA GLU A 196 -6.06 11.83 -4.15
C GLU A 196 -5.86 12.90 -3.05
N ASN A 197 -6.21 12.60 -1.81
CA ASN A 197 -6.01 13.50 -0.67
C ASN A 197 -4.60 13.41 -0.05
N TYR A 198 -3.78 12.44 -0.48
CA TYR A 198 -2.46 12.13 0.09
C TYR A 198 -1.32 12.41 -0.91
N GLN A 199 -1.56 13.33 -1.84
CA GLN A 199 -0.58 13.72 -2.86
C GLN A 199 0.39 14.77 -2.31
N ASP A 200 1.52 14.96 -3.00
CA ASP A 200 2.48 16.02 -2.69
C ASP A 200 1.79 17.41 -2.64
N GLY A 201 2.08 18.17 -1.58
CA GLY A 201 1.49 19.47 -1.28
C GLY A 201 0.02 19.45 -0.81
N SER A 202 -0.56 18.27 -0.55
CA SER A 202 -1.90 18.18 0.08
C SER A 202 -1.85 18.60 1.55
N GLU A 203 -2.98 19.07 2.09
CA GLU A 203 -3.09 19.53 3.48
C GLU A 203 -2.73 18.45 4.48
N ILE A 204 -3.13 17.19 4.22
CA ILE A 204 -2.82 16.03 5.08
C ILE A 204 -1.31 15.82 5.16
N ILE A 205 -0.62 15.89 4.02
CA ILE A 205 0.83 15.66 3.95
C ILE A 205 1.60 16.80 4.61
N GLU A 206 1.21 18.05 4.36
CA GLU A 206 1.82 19.21 5.00
C GLU A 206 1.64 19.18 6.53
N GLU A 207 0.44 18.83 7.02
CA GLU A 207 0.17 18.67 8.44
C GLU A 207 0.99 17.53 9.06
N ALA A 208 1.08 16.38 8.38
CA ALA A 208 1.87 15.23 8.86
C ALA A 208 3.34 15.60 9.11
N TYR A 209 3.92 16.41 8.24
CA TYR A 209 5.29 16.91 8.38
C TYR A 209 5.50 17.91 9.53
N GLU A 210 4.46 18.37 10.23
CA GLU A 210 4.60 19.16 11.45
C GLU A 210 4.88 18.29 12.68
N TYR A 211 4.67 16.97 12.58
CA TYR A 211 4.74 16.03 13.71
C TYR A 211 5.95 15.08 13.66
N ILE A 212 6.79 15.17 12.62
CA ILE A 212 8.02 14.39 12.46
C ILE A 212 9.24 15.31 12.40
#